data_AF-A0A356KXL9-F1
#
_entry.id   AF-A0A356KXL9-F1
#
_cell.length_a   1.000
_cell.length_b   1.000
_cell.length_c   1.000
_cell.angle_alpha   90.00
_cell.angle_beta   90.00
_cell.angle_gamma   90.00
#
_symmetry.space_group_name_H-M   'P 1'
#
loop_
_entity.id
_entity.type
_entity.pdbx_description
1 polymer ?
#
loop_
_entity_poly.entity_id
_entity_poly.type
_entity_poly.pdbx_seq_one_letter_code
_entity_poly.pdbx_strand_id
1 'polypeptide(L)' 'MPLTAILSDIHSNLAALTAVIADLREHKADRIVCLGDVIGY' A
#
# COMPACT_ATOMS: atom_id res chain seq x y z
N MET A 1 10.90 -14.63 8.67
CA MET A 1 11.24 -13.35 8.03
C MET A 1 9.96 -12.53 7.95
N PRO A 2 9.95 -11.24 8.32
CA PRO A 2 8.73 -10.44 8.27
C PRO A 2 8.26 -10.23 6.83
N LEU A 3 6.96 -10.34 6.57
CA LEU A 3 6.38 -10.05 5.25
C LEU A 3 6.43 -8.53 5.01
N THR A 4 7.09 -8.12 3.94
CA THR A 4 7.22 -6.69 3.57
C THR A 4 6.42 -6.40 2.32
N ALA A 5 5.45 -5.49 2.43
CA ALA A 5 4.67 -4.96 1.32
C ALA A 5 5.37 -3.73 0.72
N ILE A 6 5.42 -3.67 -0.62
CA ILE A 6 5.98 -2.55 -1.37
C ILE A 6 4.88 -2.02 -2.29
N LEU A 7 4.64 -0.71 -2.23
CA LEU A 7 3.65 -0.02 -3.06
C LEU A 7 4.20 1.30 -3.62
N SER A 8 3.59 1.80 -4.69
CA SER A 8 3.94 3.02 -5.42
C SER A 8 2.70 3.58 -6.11
N ASP A 9 2.75 4.81 -6.61
CA ASP A 9 1.78 5.36 -7.57
C ASP A 9 0.33 5.34 -7.06
N ILE A 10 0.13 5.84 -5.83
CA ILE A 10 -1.21 5.91 -5.24
C ILE A 10 -2.06 6.96 -5.96
N HIS A 11 -1.49 8.08 -6.41
CA HIS A 11 -2.21 9.13 -7.17
C HIS A 11 -3.53 9.58 -6.50
N SER A 12 -3.51 9.80 -5.18
CA SER A 12 -4.71 10.13 -4.38
C SER A 12 -5.87 9.14 -4.51
N ASN A 13 -5.65 7.94 -5.05
CA ASN A 13 -6.69 6.95 -5.32
C ASN A 13 -7.07 6.21 -4.02
N LEU A 14 -7.98 6.82 -3.26
CA LEU A 14 -8.43 6.30 -1.97
C LEU A 14 -9.05 4.91 -2.08
N ALA A 15 -9.81 4.63 -3.15
CA ALA A 15 -10.47 3.35 -3.35
C ALA A 15 -9.44 2.22 -3.53
N ALA A 16 -8.45 2.43 -4.41
CA ALA A 16 -7.36 1.47 -4.62
C ALA A 16 -6.53 1.27 -3.35
N LEU A 17 -6.15 2.36 -2.68
CA LEU A 17 -5.37 2.28 -1.44
C LEU A 17 -6.11 1.51 -0.35
N THR A 18 -7.42 1.71 -0.20
CA THR A 18 -8.24 1.01 0.79
C THR A 18 -8.29 -0.50 0.52
N ALA A 19 -8.46 -0.89 -0.75
CA ALA A 19 -8.48 -2.29 -1.15
C ALA A 19 -7.12 -2.97 -0.86
N VAL A 20 -6.01 -2.31 -1.20
CA VAL A 20 -4.66 -2.82 -0.92
C VAL A 20 -4.42 -2.94 0.58
N ILE A 21 -4.78 -1.94 1.39
CA ILE A 21 -4.61 -2.01 2.85
C ILE A 21 -5.39 -3.18 3.45
N ALA A 22 -6.59 -3.48 2.95
CA ALA A 22 -7.37 -4.64 3.40
C ALA A 22 -6.65 -5.96 3.07
N ASP A 23 -6.15 -6.10 1.84
CA ASP A 23 -5.38 -7.26 1.38
C ASP A 23 -4.09 -7.46 2.20
N LEU A 24 -3.35 -6.37 2.47
CA LEU A 24 -2.13 -6.42 3.29
C LEU A 24 -2.41 -6.87 4.73
N ARG A 25 -3.57 -6.49 5.29
CA ARG A 25 -3.99 -6.94 6.63
C ARG A 25 -4.31 -8.43 6.65
N GLU A 26 -4.98 -8.95 5.63
CA GLU A 26 -5.29 -10.38 5.50
C GLU A 26 -4.01 -11.23 5.46
N HIS A 27 -2.99 -10.75 4.72
CA HIS A 27 -1.70 -11.41 4.59
C HIS A 27 -0.74 -11.17 5.76
N LYS A 28 -1.14 -10.37 6.77
CA LYS A 28 -0.31 -10.02 7.93
C LYS A 28 1.04 -9.41 7.53
N ALA A 29 1.03 -8.43 6.61
CA ALA A 29 2.23 -7.68 6.28
C ALA A 29 2.77 -6.95 7.51
N ASP A 30 4.01 -7.26 7.91
CA ASP A 30 4.66 -6.71 9.10
C ASP A 30 5.30 -5.33 8.82
N ARG A 31 5.63 -5.07 7.55
CA ARG A 31 6.25 -3.83 7.10
C ARG A 31 5.63 -3.37 5.79
N ILE A 32 5.42 -2.07 5.67
CA ILE A 32 4.91 -1.42 4.46
C ILE A 32 5.90 -0.35 4.02
N VAL A 33 6.30 -0.37 2.75
CA VAL A 33 7.18 0.62 2.13
C VAL A 33 6.46 1.25 0.93
N CYS A 34 6.41 2.58 0.89
CA CYS A 34 5.87 3.33 -0.24
C CYS A 34 7.01 4.00 -1.01
N LEU A 35 7.07 3.78 -2.33
CA LEU A 35 8.14 4.30 -3.19
C LEU A 35 7.90 5.73 -3.68
N GLY A 36 6.67 6.25 -3.55
CA GLY A 36 6.33 7.64 -3.91
C GLY A 36 5.06 7.76 -4.73
N ASP A 37 4.89 8.94 -5.32
CA ASP A 37 3.74 9.36 -6.14
C ASP A 37 2.38 9.14 -5.42
N VAL A 38 2.35 9.64 -4.18
CA VAL A 38 1.24 9.42 -3.24
C VAL A 38 0.04 10.31 -3.58
N ILE A 39 0.33 11.55 -3.97
CA ILE A 39 -0.64 12.56 -4.35
C ILE A 39 -0.37 12.99 -5.79
N GLY A 40 -1.42 13.17 -6.58
CA GLY A 40 -1.36 13.61 -7.97
C GLY A 40 -2.61 14.40 -8.34
N TYR A 41 -2.47 15.32 -9.30
CA TYR A 41 -3.55 16.15 -9.86
C TYR A 41 -4.10 15.53 -11.14
#